data_AF-A0A955XWM9-F1
#
_entry.id   AF-A0A955XWM9-F1
#
_cell.length_a   1.000
_cell.length_b   1.000
_cell.length_c   1.000
_cell.angle_alpha   90.00
_cell.angle_beta   90.00
_cell.angle_gamma   90.00
#
_symmetry.space_group_name_H-M   'P 1'
#
loop_
_entity.id
_entity.type
_entity.pdbx_description
1 polymer ?
#
loop_
_entity_poly.entity_id
_entity_poly.type
_entity_poly.pdbx_seq_one_letter_code
_entity_poly.pdbx_strand_id
1 'polypeptide(L)'
;MKPIRTEQSHQNALARVDELLAMDPPVEPGSDLGDELDVLVDLIEAYEAKQFPIALPSPLAAIRFRMDQEDLKQRDLIPFLGSRTRVSEVLAGKRALTLPMVRALHKNLGIPAELLLADEPLPSEEREWERYPIKVMRKRGWLTSAARSAREAMQWLMSAAGTPEPLPLFRKNDHNRRNAKTDPYALEAWCLAVLAQSFEVVPKLQRKKPRTIDRNLMECVAALSVLADGPKKAQELLRENGVALVILPHLPQTHLDGAALRRSD
;
A
#
# COMPACT_ATOMS: atom_id res chain seq x y z
N MET A 1 -24.10 31.18 10.49
CA MET A 1 -23.20 30.05 10.83
C MET A 1 -22.04 29.95 9.85
N LYS A 2 -20.93 29.30 10.24
CA LYS A 2 -19.73 29.10 9.40
C LYS A 2 -19.46 27.60 9.21
N PRO A 3 -18.94 27.17 8.06
CA PRO A 3 -18.61 25.76 7.81
C PRO A 3 -17.49 25.25 8.72
N ILE A 4 -17.61 24.00 9.16
CA ILE A 4 -16.61 23.29 9.96
C ILE A 4 -15.44 22.87 9.04
N ARG A 5 -14.23 23.31 9.37
CA ARG A 5 -13.01 23.08 8.55
C ARG A 5 -11.80 22.63 9.36
N THR A 6 -11.87 22.72 10.69
CA THR A 6 -10.79 22.38 11.61
C THR A 6 -11.34 21.55 12.77
N GLU A 7 -10.47 20.76 13.38
CA GLU A 7 -10.77 19.97 14.58
C GLU A 7 -11.40 20.82 15.69
N GLN A 8 -10.85 22.01 15.93
CA GLN A 8 -11.37 22.93 16.94
C GLN A 8 -12.81 23.38 16.62
N SER A 9 -13.12 23.65 15.35
CA SER A 9 -14.48 24.03 14.95
C SER A 9 -15.47 22.86 15.06
N HIS A 10 -15.00 21.63 14.90
CA HIS A 10 -15.78 20.41 15.05
C HIS A 10 -16.09 20.12 16.52
N GLN A 11 -15.09 20.20 17.40
CA GLN A 11 -15.27 20.05 18.85
C GLN A 11 -16.23 21.10 19.42
N ASN A 12 -16.11 22.36 18.97
CA ASN A 12 -17.03 23.42 19.38
C ASN A 12 -18.47 23.17 18.90
N ALA A 13 -18.63 22.59 17.71
CA ALA A 13 -19.96 22.24 17.18
C ALA A 13 -20.57 21.07 17.96
N LEU A 14 -19.79 20.03 18.28
CA LEU A 14 -20.23 18.91 19.13
C LEU A 14 -20.68 19.38 20.52
N ALA A 15 -19.87 20.23 21.18
CA ALA A 15 -20.23 20.78 22.48
C ALA A 15 -21.54 21.60 22.41
N ARG A 16 -21.76 22.33 21.31
CA ARG A 16 -22.98 23.10 21.12
C ARG A 16 -24.21 22.21 20.90
N VAL A 17 -24.06 21.11 20.16
CA VAL A 17 -25.12 20.10 20.00
C VAL A 17 -25.46 19.49 21.35
N ASP A 18 -24.46 19.10 22.15
CA ASP A 18 -24.68 18.55 23.49
C ASP A 18 -25.43 19.53 24.41
N GLU A 19 -25.07 20.82 24.38
CA GLU A 19 -25.77 21.88 25.11
C GLU A 19 -27.25 21.98 24.71
N LEU A 20 -27.54 21.95 23.41
CA LEU A 20 -28.90 22.06 22.86
C LEU A 20 -29.75 20.83 23.22
N LEU A 21 -29.17 19.64 23.15
CA LEU A 21 -29.85 18.39 23.51
C LEU A 21 -30.10 18.25 25.02
N ALA A 22 -29.30 18.92 25.85
CA ALA A 22 -29.43 18.89 27.31
C ALA A 22 -30.41 19.94 27.88
N MET A 23 -31.06 20.75 27.03
CA MET A 23 -32.01 21.78 27.48
C MET A 23 -33.30 21.18 28.06
N ASP A 24 -33.83 21.85 29.09
CA ASP A 24 -35.15 21.57 29.68
C ASP A 24 -35.96 22.89 29.77
N PRO A 25 -37.09 23.04 29.06
CA PRO A 25 -37.69 22.05 28.16
C PRO A 25 -36.82 21.77 26.93
N PRO A 26 -36.97 20.58 26.31
CA PRO A 26 -36.22 20.21 25.12
C PRO A 26 -36.49 21.16 23.96
N VAL A 27 -35.48 21.35 23.11
CA VAL A 27 -35.56 22.23 21.93
C VAL A 27 -36.70 21.77 21.02
N GLU A 28 -37.62 22.68 20.70
CA GLU A 28 -38.75 22.40 19.81
C GLU A 28 -38.30 22.36 18.34
N PRO A 29 -38.73 21.36 17.56
CA PRO A 29 -38.49 21.31 16.12
C PRO A 29 -39.11 22.53 15.40
N GLY A 30 -38.35 23.15 14.49
CA GLY A 30 -38.77 24.35 13.76
C GLY A 30 -38.72 25.65 14.56
N SER A 31 -38.13 25.63 15.76
CA SER A 31 -37.70 26.84 16.46
C SER A 31 -36.30 27.28 15.98
N ASP A 32 -35.91 28.52 16.23
CA ASP A 32 -34.56 29.02 15.87
C ASP A 32 -33.42 28.13 16.44
N LEU A 33 -33.63 27.55 17.62
CA LEU A 33 -32.69 26.63 18.26
C LEU A 33 -32.73 25.23 17.63
N GLY A 34 -33.90 24.78 17.17
CA GLY A 34 -34.06 23.53 16.43
C GLY A 34 -33.41 23.61 15.06
N ASP A 35 -33.60 24.72 14.35
CA ASP A 35 -32.94 24.98 13.07
C ASP A 35 -31.41 25.10 13.24
N GLU A 36 -30.94 25.68 14.35
CA GLU A 36 -29.51 25.68 14.70
C GLU A 36 -29.00 24.25 14.93
N LEU A 37 -29.73 23.42 15.66
CA LEU A 37 -29.37 22.03 15.93
C LEU A 37 -29.27 21.22 14.63
N ASP A 38 -30.28 21.30 13.77
CA ASP A 38 -30.32 20.58 12.49
C ASP A 38 -29.13 20.97 11.59
N VAL A 39 -28.86 22.27 11.47
CA VAL A 39 -27.72 22.76 10.67
C VAL A 39 -26.38 22.33 11.27
N LEU A 40 -26.23 22.30 12.60
CA LEU A 40 -25.01 21.83 13.24
C LEU A 40 -24.77 20.34 13.00
N VAL A 41 -25.82 19.52 13.09
CA VAL A 41 -25.76 18.08 12.80
C VAL A 41 -25.31 17.85 11.35
N ASP A 42 -25.96 18.51 10.39
CA ASP A 42 -25.59 18.41 8.97
C ASP A 42 -24.13 18.82 8.70
N LEU A 43 -23.65 19.88 9.35
CA LEU A 43 -22.28 20.36 9.20
C LEU A 43 -21.25 19.42 9.84
N ILE A 44 -21.57 18.81 10.98
CA ILE A 44 -20.75 17.80 11.64
C ILE A 44 -20.65 16.57 10.75
N GLU A 45 -21.78 16.05 10.27
CA GLU A 45 -21.81 14.89 9.36
C GLU A 45 -20.99 15.15 8.08
N ALA A 46 -21.15 16.32 7.46
CA ALA A 46 -20.41 16.68 6.26
C ALA A 46 -18.90 16.85 6.49
N TYR A 47 -18.48 17.26 7.70
CA TYR A 47 -17.07 17.33 8.09
C TYR A 47 -16.50 15.94 8.39
N GLU A 48 -17.21 15.15 9.19
CA GLU A 48 -16.81 13.80 9.58
C GLU A 48 -16.73 12.86 8.37
N ALA A 49 -17.67 12.92 7.43
CA ALA A 49 -17.61 12.13 6.20
C ALA A 49 -16.36 12.43 5.35
N LYS A 50 -15.79 13.64 5.46
CA LYS A 50 -14.56 14.05 4.76
C LYS A 50 -13.29 13.71 5.53
N GLN A 51 -13.29 13.85 6.85
CA GLN A 51 -12.11 13.63 7.70
C GLN A 51 -11.97 12.18 8.18
N PHE A 52 -13.09 11.53 8.44
CA PHE A 52 -13.23 10.15 8.89
C PHE A 52 -14.10 9.37 7.90
N PRO A 53 -13.64 9.14 6.66
CA PRO A 53 -14.37 8.31 5.72
C PRO A 53 -14.64 6.95 6.38
N ILE A 54 -15.91 6.52 6.37
CA ILE A 54 -16.30 5.21 6.88
C ILE A 54 -15.57 4.16 6.04
N ALA A 55 -14.44 3.69 6.55
CA ALA A 55 -13.65 2.69 5.88
C ALA A 55 -14.49 1.42 5.82
N LEU A 56 -14.64 0.87 4.62
CA LEU A 56 -15.18 -0.46 4.47
C LEU A 56 -14.37 -1.41 5.38
N PRO A 57 -15.02 -2.28 6.17
CA PRO A 57 -14.30 -3.19 7.05
C PRO A 57 -13.31 -4.00 6.23
N SER A 58 -12.10 -4.20 6.75
CA SER A 58 -11.09 -4.98 6.04
C SER A 58 -11.63 -6.38 5.71
N PRO A 59 -11.11 -7.06 4.66
CA PRO A 59 -11.55 -8.41 4.31
C PRO A 59 -11.55 -9.37 5.51
N LEU A 60 -10.59 -9.23 6.43
CA LEU A 60 -10.49 -10.02 7.65
C LEU A 60 -11.59 -9.69 8.65
N ALA A 61 -11.89 -8.40 8.84
CA ALA A 61 -12.98 -7.98 9.69
C ALA A 61 -14.33 -8.51 9.15
N ALA A 62 -14.54 -8.47 7.83
CA ALA A 62 -15.73 -9.01 7.19
C ALA A 62 -15.86 -10.55 7.40
N ILE A 63 -14.75 -11.29 7.30
CA ILE A 63 -14.73 -12.74 7.56
C ILE A 63 -15.03 -13.03 9.03
N ARG A 64 -14.39 -12.33 9.97
CA ARG A 64 -14.61 -12.52 11.42
C ARG A 64 -16.03 -12.19 11.81
N PHE A 65 -16.56 -11.07 11.32
CA PHE A 65 -17.93 -10.67 11.54
C PHE A 65 -18.94 -11.70 11.03
N ARG A 66 -18.64 -12.35 9.89
CA ARG A 66 -19.46 -13.45 9.37
C ARG A 66 -19.33 -14.71 10.22
N MET A 67 -18.13 -15.03 10.70
CA MET A 67 -17.93 -16.14 11.61
C MET A 67 -18.73 -15.97 12.89
N ASP A 68 -18.74 -14.76 13.47
CA ASP A 68 -19.47 -14.46 14.70
C ASP A 68 -20.99 -14.56 14.50
N GLN A 69 -21.52 -14.09 13.36
CA GLN A 69 -22.94 -14.20 13.04
C GLN A 69 -23.43 -15.63 12.83
N GLU A 70 -22.59 -16.51 12.27
CA GLU A 70 -22.95 -17.90 11.93
C GLU A 70 -22.37 -18.93 12.93
N ASP A 71 -21.81 -18.47 14.07
CA ASP A 71 -21.11 -19.28 15.09
C ASP A 71 -20.06 -20.24 14.48
N LEU A 72 -19.34 -19.79 13.46
CA LEU A 72 -18.35 -20.58 12.74
C LEU A 72 -17.00 -20.56 13.48
N LYS A 73 -16.39 -21.73 13.61
CA LYS A 73 -15.01 -21.86 14.11
C LYS A 73 -14.05 -21.84 12.94
N GLN A 74 -12.77 -21.57 13.21
CA GLN A 74 -11.74 -21.56 12.15
C GLN A 74 -11.69 -22.86 11.33
N ARG A 75 -11.98 -24.01 11.95
CA ARG A 75 -12.04 -25.30 11.24
C ARG A 75 -13.14 -25.34 10.18
N ASP A 76 -14.20 -24.57 10.36
CA ASP A 76 -15.37 -24.55 9.47
C ASP A 76 -15.09 -23.69 8.23
N LEU A 77 -14.01 -22.90 8.23
CA LEU A 77 -13.53 -22.18 7.05
C LEU A 77 -12.61 -23.00 6.14
N ILE A 78 -12.22 -24.22 6.55
CA ILE A 78 -11.37 -25.12 5.77
C ILE A 78 -11.94 -25.38 4.35
N PRO A 79 -13.25 -25.63 4.17
CA PRO A 79 -13.82 -25.84 2.84
C PRO A 79 -13.66 -24.64 1.89
N PHE A 80 -13.61 -23.41 2.43
CA PHE A 80 -13.56 -22.18 1.63
C PHE A 80 -12.14 -21.68 1.41
N LEU A 81 -11.29 -21.82 2.42
CA LEU A 81 -9.93 -21.27 2.41
C LEU A 81 -8.89 -22.34 2.03
N GLY A 82 -9.12 -23.61 2.37
CA GLY A 82 -8.19 -24.72 2.16
C GLY A 82 -7.75 -25.34 3.49
N SER A 83 -6.45 -25.58 3.70
CA SER A 83 -5.98 -26.26 4.91
C SER A 83 -6.14 -25.42 6.19
N ARG A 84 -6.16 -26.08 7.36
CA ARG A 84 -6.19 -25.42 8.68
C ARG A 84 -5.08 -24.38 8.85
N THR A 85 -3.86 -24.69 8.39
CA THR A 85 -2.72 -23.75 8.39
C THR A 85 -3.07 -22.49 7.59
N ARG A 86 -3.68 -22.65 6.42
CA ARG A 86 -4.03 -21.54 5.55
C ARG A 86 -5.14 -20.68 6.14
N VAL A 87 -6.14 -21.28 6.79
CA VAL A 87 -7.17 -20.53 7.51
C VAL A 87 -6.52 -19.63 8.57
N SER A 88 -5.60 -20.19 9.37
CA SER A 88 -4.90 -19.44 10.42
C SER A 88 -4.02 -18.32 9.84
N GLU A 89 -3.29 -18.58 8.74
CA GLU A 89 -2.48 -17.57 8.05
C GLU A 89 -3.34 -16.40 7.53
N VAL A 90 -4.50 -16.69 6.95
CA VAL A 90 -5.43 -15.68 6.44
C VAL A 90 -6.00 -14.87 7.60
N LEU A 91 -6.58 -15.51 8.62
CA LEU A 91 -7.19 -14.80 9.76
C LEU A 91 -6.18 -13.98 10.59
N ALA A 92 -4.89 -14.29 10.47
CA ALA A 92 -3.79 -13.54 11.08
C ALA A 92 -3.18 -12.46 10.17
N GLY A 93 -3.73 -12.22 8.97
CA GLY A 93 -3.23 -11.23 8.01
C GLY A 93 -1.88 -11.57 7.36
N LYS A 94 -1.34 -12.76 7.63
CA LYS A 94 -0.05 -13.21 7.05
C LYS A 94 -0.17 -13.61 5.59
N ARG A 95 -1.41 -13.79 5.10
CA ARG A 95 -1.70 -14.24 3.75
C ARG A 95 -2.95 -13.56 3.18
N ALA A 96 -2.75 -12.88 2.05
CA ALA A 96 -3.85 -12.31 1.28
C ALA A 96 -4.78 -13.39 0.71
N LEU A 97 -6.07 -13.05 0.58
CA LEU A 97 -7.06 -13.89 -0.08
C LEU A 97 -6.73 -14.05 -1.57
N THR A 98 -6.95 -15.25 -2.09
CA THR A 98 -6.88 -15.49 -3.53
C THR A 98 -8.26 -15.36 -4.15
N LEU A 99 -8.35 -15.05 -5.45
CA LEU A 99 -9.63 -14.91 -6.13
C LEU A 99 -10.55 -16.16 -6.01
N PRO A 100 -10.04 -17.41 -6.05
CA PRO A 100 -10.85 -18.59 -5.72
C PRO A 100 -11.43 -18.56 -4.30
N MET A 101 -10.64 -18.12 -3.31
CA MET A 101 -11.10 -18.01 -1.91
C MET A 101 -12.16 -16.91 -1.77
N VAL A 102 -11.96 -15.76 -2.42
CA VAL A 102 -12.94 -14.67 -2.47
C VAL A 102 -14.26 -15.18 -3.04
N ARG A 103 -14.24 -15.90 -4.18
CA ARG A 103 -15.43 -16.49 -4.78
C ARG A 103 -16.10 -17.52 -3.86
N ALA A 104 -15.31 -18.35 -3.17
CA ALA A 104 -15.84 -19.35 -2.23
C ALA A 104 -16.52 -18.70 -1.02
N LEU A 105 -15.88 -17.70 -0.40
CA LEU A 105 -16.43 -16.94 0.71
C LEU A 105 -17.70 -16.18 0.30
N HIS A 106 -17.68 -15.52 -0.85
CA HIS A 106 -18.85 -14.80 -1.35
C HIS A 106 -20.03 -15.75 -1.62
N LYS A 107 -19.77 -16.86 -2.33
CA LYS A 107 -20.83 -17.81 -2.73
C LYS A 107 -21.44 -18.55 -1.54
N ASN A 108 -20.61 -18.98 -0.59
CA ASN A 108 -21.07 -19.87 0.48
C ASN A 108 -21.37 -19.15 1.79
N LEU A 109 -20.66 -18.05 2.09
CA LEU A 109 -20.85 -17.27 3.30
C LEU A 109 -21.45 -15.89 3.02
N GLY A 110 -21.93 -15.62 1.79
CA GLY A 110 -22.64 -14.39 1.45
C GLY A 110 -21.89 -13.08 1.72
N ILE A 111 -20.56 -13.11 1.87
CA ILE A 111 -19.77 -11.90 2.14
C ILE A 111 -19.64 -11.12 0.83
N PRO A 112 -20.02 -9.84 0.76
CA PRO A 112 -19.90 -9.03 -0.45
C PRO A 112 -18.48 -9.09 -1.03
N ALA A 113 -18.37 -9.37 -2.34
CA ALA A 113 -17.07 -9.51 -2.99
C ALA A 113 -16.24 -8.24 -2.90
N GLU A 114 -16.87 -7.06 -2.94
CA GLU A 114 -16.21 -5.76 -2.80
C GLU A 114 -15.46 -5.63 -1.47
N LEU A 115 -16.03 -6.13 -0.36
CA LEU A 115 -15.37 -6.16 0.95
C LEU A 115 -14.19 -7.13 1.01
N LEU A 116 -14.25 -8.23 0.24
CA LEU A 116 -13.19 -9.24 0.19
C LEU A 116 -12.06 -8.86 -0.79
N LEU A 117 -12.35 -7.97 -1.73
CA LEU A 117 -11.42 -7.45 -2.74
C LEU A 117 -10.76 -6.15 -2.32
N ALA A 118 -11.26 -5.49 -1.28
CA ALA A 118 -10.63 -4.30 -0.71
C ALA A 118 -9.18 -4.62 -0.35
N ASP A 119 -8.25 -3.85 -0.91
CA ASP A 119 -6.86 -3.87 -0.47
C ASP A 119 -6.88 -3.49 1.00
N GLU A 120 -6.59 -4.47 1.86
CA GLU A 120 -6.40 -4.20 3.28
C GLU A 120 -5.33 -3.11 3.34
N PRO A 121 -5.61 -1.93 3.92
CA PRO A 121 -4.51 -1.11 4.38
C PRO A 121 -3.81 -2.05 5.36
N LEU A 122 -2.61 -2.50 4.96
CA LEU A 122 -1.72 -3.20 5.88
C LEU A 122 -1.79 -2.38 7.17
N PRO A 123 -1.92 -3.03 8.35
CA PRO A 123 -1.82 -2.29 9.59
C PRO A 123 -0.64 -1.35 9.40
N SER A 124 -0.83 -0.06 9.70
CA SER A 124 0.25 0.91 9.71
C SER A 124 1.20 0.45 10.82
N GLU A 125 1.96 -0.61 10.52
CA GLU A 125 3.01 -1.12 11.36
C GLU A 125 3.96 0.04 11.42
N GLU A 126 4.15 0.58 12.62
CA GLU A 126 5.36 1.33 12.90
C GLU A 126 6.51 0.49 12.34
N ARG A 127 7.10 0.96 11.23
CA ARG A 127 8.18 0.23 10.55
C ARG A 127 9.21 -0.16 11.60
N GLU A 128 9.51 -1.45 11.70
CA GLU A 128 10.57 -1.94 12.58
C GLU A 128 11.92 -1.54 11.97
N TRP A 129 12.35 -0.29 12.17
CA TRP A 129 13.53 0.29 11.52
C TRP A 129 14.80 -0.55 11.70
N GLU A 130 14.91 -1.25 12.83
CA GLU A 130 16.06 -2.09 13.16
C GLU A 130 16.15 -3.39 12.34
N ARG A 131 15.08 -3.79 11.64
CA ARG A 131 15.08 -4.97 10.78
C ARG A 131 15.74 -4.73 9.43
N TYR A 132 15.92 -3.48 9.00
CA TYR A 132 16.59 -3.19 7.74
C TYR A 132 18.09 -3.55 7.79
N PRO A 133 18.68 -4.09 6.71
CA PRO A 133 20.08 -4.52 6.68
C PRO A 133 21.07 -3.35 6.50
N ILE A 134 20.97 -2.32 7.36
CA ILE A 134 21.71 -1.04 7.28
C ILE A 134 23.22 -1.23 7.19
N LYS A 135 23.77 -2.17 7.97
CA LYS A 135 25.22 -2.46 7.97
C LYS A 135 25.72 -2.91 6.58
N VAL A 136 24.96 -3.78 5.92
CA VAL A 136 25.29 -4.28 4.57
C VAL A 136 25.13 -3.16 3.54
N MET A 137 24.06 -2.38 3.64
CA MET A 137 23.79 -1.25 2.75
C MET A 137 24.87 -0.17 2.83
N ARG A 138 25.34 0.18 4.05
CA ARG A 138 26.47 1.10 4.25
C ARG A 138 27.76 0.57 3.64
N LYS A 139 28.08 -0.71 3.86
CA LYS A 139 29.27 -1.35 3.26
C LYS A 139 29.24 -1.28 1.72
N ARG A 140 28.05 -1.24 1.12
CA ARG A 140 27.83 -1.14 -0.33
C ARG A 140 27.71 0.30 -0.83
N GLY A 141 27.82 1.30 0.03
CA GLY A 141 27.70 2.71 -0.35
C GLY A 141 26.28 3.13 -0.76
N TRP A 142 25.25 2.39 -0.36
CA TRP A 142 23.86 2.71 -0.73
C TRP A 142 23.22 3.78 0.16
N LEU A 143 23.90 4.19 1.22
CA LEU A 143 23.38 5.09 2.26
C LEU A 143 24.37 6.21 2.52
N THR A 144 23.86 7.38 2.88
CA THR A 144 24.70 8.48 3.38
C THR A 144 25.39 8.13 4.69
N SER A 145 26.66 8.55 4.85
CA SER A 145 27.43 8.41 6.09
C SER A 145 26.92 9.29 7.22
N ALA A 146 26.10 10.31 6.90
CA ALA A 146 25.54 11.25 7.87
C ALA A 146 24.42 10.65 8.73
N ALA A 147 23.73 9.61 8.24
CA ALA A 147 22.63 8.98 8.96
C ALA A 147 23.15 8.19 10.16
N ARG A 148 22.67 8.51 11.37
CA ARG A 148 23.13 7.93 12.64
C ARG A 148 22.28 6.74 13.09
N SER A 149 21.03 6.69 12.67
CA SER A 149 20.09 5.60 12.99
C SER A 149 19.60 4.86 11.74
N ALA A 150 19.00 3.68 11.94
CA ALA A 150 18.37 2.94 10.85
C ALA A 150 17.20 3.72 10.24
N ARG A 151 16.43 4.41 11.08
CA ARG A 151 15.35 5.31 10.67
C ARG A 151 15.85 6.43 9.76
N GLU A 152 16.88 7.18 10.18
CA GLU A 152 17.44 8.27 9.38
C GLU A 152 17.98 7.76 8.03
N ALA A 153 18.65 6.60 8.05
CA ALA A 153 19.21 6.00 6.84
C ALA A 153 18.10 5.62 5.84
N MET A 154 17.03 4.99 6.32
CA MET A 154 15.91 4.60 5.47
C MET A 154 15.07 5.80 5.01
N GLN A 155 14.85 6.80 5.87
CA GLN A 155 14.17 8.04 5.48
C GLN A 155 14.94 8.79 4.38
N TRP A 156 16.27 8.85 4.50
CA TRP A 156 17.11 9.40 3.45
C TRP A 156 16.96 8.61 2.14
N LEU A 157 17.00 7.27 2.22
CA LEU A 157 16.88 6.41 1.05
C LEU A 157 15.51 6.53 0.38
N MET A 158 14.43 6.62 1.15
CA MET A 158 13.05 6.83 0.66
C MET A 158 12.92 8.17 -0.05
N SER A 159 13.52 9.22 0.52
CA SER A 159 13.59 10.54 -0.12
C SER A 159 14.35 10.47 -1.44
N ALA A 160 15.50 9.80 -1.47
CA ALA A 160 16.28 9.58 -2.69
C ALA A 160 15.53 8.75 -3.74
N ALA A 161 14.75 7.76 -3.31
CA ALA A 161 13.89 6.93 -4.17
C ALA A 161 12.64 7.66 -4.66
N GLY A 162 12.26 8.77 -4.04
CA GLY A 162 11.05 9.53 -4.36
C GLY A 162 9.74 8.83 -3.95
N THR A 163 9.81 7.79 -3.13
CA THR A 163 8.65 7.10 -2.55
C THR A 163 9.03 6.44 -1.22
N PRO A 164 8.16 6.48 -0.20
CA PRO A 164 8.32 5.67 0.98
C PRO A 164 8.01 4.20 0.70
N GLU A 165 7.15 3.89 -0.27
CA GLU A 165 6.61 2.54 -0.52
C GLU A 165 6.83 2.15 -1.98
N PRO A 166 7.84 1.32 -2.28
CA PRO A 166 8.07 0.85 -3.63
C PRO A 166 6.98 -0.15 -4.04
N LEU A 167 6.53 -0.09 -5.29
CA LEU A 167 5.57 -1.02 -5.88
C LEU A 167 6.25 -1.92 -6.92
N PRO A 168 7.01 -2.95 -6.49
CA PRO A 168 7.70 -3.86 -7.41
C PRO A 168 6.76 -4.86 -8.08
N LEU A 169 6.96 -5.06 -9.38
CA LEU A 169 6.44 -6.19 -10.12
C LEU A 169 7.55 -7.23 -10.28
N PHE A 170 7.47 -8.28 -9.47
CA PHE A 170 8.35 -9.44 -9.57
C PHE A 170 7.84 -10.43 -10.61
N ARG A 171 8.74 -11.25 -11.16
CA ARG A 171 8.36 -12.41 -11.95
C ARG A 171 7.45 -13.33 -11.11
N LYS A 172 6.20 -13.50 -11.52
CA LYS A 172 5.25 -14.43 -10.90
C LYS A 172 5.22 -15.72 -11.72
N ASN A 173 5.29 -16.86 -11.05
CA ASN A 173 4.75 -18.11 -11.58
C ASN A 173 3.25 -18.19 -11.19
N ASP A 174 2.48 -19.12 -11.75
CA ASP A 174 1.02 -19.27 -11.54
C ASP A 174 0.57 -19.40 -10.06
N HIS A 175 1.51 -19.51 -9.12
CA HIS A 175 1.27 -19.46 -7.69
C HIS A 175 1.72 -18.11 -7.11
N ASN A 176 0.76 -17.32 -6.64
CA ASN A 176 0.95 -16.01 -5.97
C ASN A 176 1.59 -16.14 -4.56
N ARG A 177 2.57 -17.04 -4.38
CA ARG A 177 3.30 -17.20 -3.12
C ARG A 177 4.52 -16.29 -3.12
N ARG A 178 4.57 -15.34 -2.20
CA ARG A 178 5.85 -14.78 -1.76
C ARG A 178 6.68 -15.92 -1.16
N ASN A 179 7.98 -15.96 -1.46
CA ASN A 179 8.85 -16.96 -0.86
C ASN A 179 8.86 -16.73 0.66
N ALA A 180 8.45 -17.72 1.44
CA ALA A 180 8.34 -17.61 2.90
C ALA A 180 9.69 -17.32 3.59
N LYS A 181 10.81 -17.51 2.87
CA LYS A 181 12.17 -17.18 3.33
C LYS A 181 12.58 -15.74 3.01
N THR A 182 11.80 -15.00 2.23
CA THR A 182 12.13 -13.63 1.86
C THR A 182 11.91 -12.70 3.04
N ASP A 183 12.96 -11.98 3.44
CA ASP A 183 12.85 -10.89 4.42
C ASP A 183 12.25 -9.65 3.73
N PRO A 184 11.04 -9.21 4.14
CA PRO A 184 10.37 -8.07 3.52
C PRO A 184 11.18 -6.77 3.67
N TYR A 185 11.92 -6.58 4.77
CA TYR A 185 12.71 -5.38 5.03
C TYR A 185 13.92 -5.30 4.09
N ALA A 186 14.65 -6.40 3.93
CA ALA A 186 15.73 -6.48 2.95
C ALA A 186 15.23 -6.30 1.51
N LEU A 187 14.07 -6.87 1.17
CA LEU A 187 13.47 -6.73 -0.17
C LEU A 187 13.06 -5.29 -0.46
N GLU A 188 12.39 -4.64 0.49
CA GLU A 188 11.97 -3.25 0.37
C GLU A 188 13.18 -2.32 0.25
N ALA A 189 14.20 -2.48 1.12
CA ALA A 189 15.43 -1.70 1.03
C ALA A 189 16.14 -1.87 -0.31
N TRP A 190 16.13 -3.08 -0.88
CA TRP A 190 16.68 -3.32 -2.21
C TRP A 190 15.89 -2.55 -3.28
N CYS A 191 14.56 -2.59 -3.23
CA CYS A 191 13.71 -1.86 -4.19
C CYS A 191 13.91 -0.34 -4.10
N LEU A 192 14.01 0.21 -2.88
CA LEU A 192 14.29 1.63 -2.65
C LEU A 192 15.68 2.02 -3.19
N ALA A 193 16.70 1.18 -2.98
CA ALA A 193 18.03 1.42 -3.53
C ALA A 193 18.05 1.43 -5.07
N VAL A 194 17.31 0.52 -5.71
CA VAL A 194 17.13 0.50 -7.17
C VAL A 194 16.49 1.80 -7.66
N LEU A 195 15.40 2.23 -7.02
CA LEU A 195 14.71 3.47 -7.37
C LEU A 195 15.60 4.70 -7.19
N ALA A 196 16.34 4.78 -6.08
CA ALA A 196 17.28 5.87 -5.83
C ALA A 196 18.36 5.96 -6.92
N GLN A 197 18.98 4.84 -7.29
CA GLN A 197 20.01 4.83 -8.34
C GLN A 197 19.45 5.05 -9.75
N SER A 198 18.17 4.78 -9.95
CA SER A 198 17.54 5.01 -11.26
C SER A 198 17.63 6.47 -11.70
N PHE A 199 17.67 7.43 -10.76
CA PHE A 199 17.79 8.86 -11.06
C PHE A 199 19.17 9.25 -11.60
N GLU A 200 20.22 8.48 -11.31
CA GLU A 200 21.55 8.66 -11.90
C GLU A 200 21.61 8.13 -13.34
N VAL A 201 20.85 7.07 -13.64
CA VAL A 201 20.81 6.46 -14.99
C VAL A 201 19.90 7.23 -15.94
N VAL A 202 18.71 7.62 -15.46
CA VAL A 202 17.72 8.42 -16.17
C VAL A 202 17.31 9.58 -15.26
N PRO A 203 17.80 10.81 -15.52
CA PRO A 203 17.42 11.99 -14.75
C PRO A 203 15.91 12.21 -14.75
N LYS A 204 15.39 12.96 -13.76
CA LYS A 204 13.96 13.30 -13.70
C LYS A 204 13.49 13.88 -15.03
N LEU A 205 12.44 13.27 -15.59
CA LEU A 205 11.89 13.71 -16.86
C LEU A 205 11.18 15.04 -16.64
N GLN A 206 11.73 16.14 -17.18
CA GLN A 206 11.13 17.49 -17.08
C GLN A 206 9.84 17.68 -17.92
N ARG A 207 9.12 16.57 -18.23
CA ARG A 207 8.12 16.32 -19.29
C ARG A 207 8.69 15.88 -20.63
N LYS A 208 8.16 14.77 -21.13
CA LYS A 208 8.01 14.41 -22.55
C LYS A 208 6.82 13.44 -22.64
N LYS A 209 6.09 13.48 -23.76
CA LYS A 209 4.93 12.61 -24.09
C LYS A 209 5.10 11.19 -23.55
N PRO A 210 4.01 10.50 -23.13
CA PRO A 210 4.09 9.10 -22.74
C PRO A 210 4.81 8.33 -23.87
N ARG A 211 6.02 7.84 -23.58
CA ARG A 211 6.74 6.97 -24.48
C ARG A 211 6.18 5.58 -24.21
N THR A 212 5.39 5.08 -25.15
CA THR A 212 4.78 3.77 -25.01
C THR A 212 5.86 2.73 -25.21
N ILE A 213 6.08 1.89 -24.21
CA ILE A 213 6.82 0.64 -24.39
C ILE A 213 5.92 -0.27 -25.24
N ASP A 214 6.23 -0.38 -26.52
CA ASP A 214 5.44 -1.16 -27.47
C ASP A 214 6.18 -2.45 -27.89
N ARG A 215 5.48 -3.28 -28.68
CA ARG A 215 6.02 -4.55 -29.14
C ARG A 215 7.28 -4.37 -30.01
N ASN A 216 7.30 -3.33 -30.83
CA ASN A 216 8.43 -3.04 -31.71
C ASN A 216 9.69 -2.73 -30.90
N LEU A 217 9.59 -1.89 -29.86
CA LEU A 217 10.70 -1.62 -28.96
C LEU A 217 11.22 -2.90 -28.30
N MET A 218 10.32 -3.77 -27.83
CA MET A 218 10.70 -5.05 -27.22
C MET A 218 11.45 -5.96 -28.21
N GLU A 219 10.98 -6.05 -29.45
CA GLU A 219 11.63 -6.82 -30.52
C GLU A 219 13.00 -6.23 -30.88
N CYS A 220 13.13 -4.90 -30.95
CA CYS A 220 14.41 -4.23 -31.14
C CYS A 220 15.40 -4.55 -30.01
N VAL A 221 14.97 -4.48 -28.74
CA VAL A 221 15.82 -4.82 -27.59
C VAL A 221 16.28 -6.27 -27.67
N ALA A 222 15.39 -7.20 -28.03
CA ALA A 222 15.74 -8.61 -28.19
C ALA A 222 16.73 -8.84 -29.35
N ALA A 223 16.55 -8.14 -30.47
CA ALA A 223 17.44 -8.24 -31.63
C ALA A 223 18.88 -7.80 -31.32
N LEU A 224 19.10 -6.93 -30.32
CA LEU A 224 20.44 -6.53 -29.91
C LEU A 224 21.25 -7.69 -29.28
N SER A 225 20.61 -8.78 -28.85
CA SER A 225 21.28 -9.92 -28.22
C SER A 225 22.30 -10.63 -29.11
N VAL A 226 22.21 -10.49 -30.44
CA VAL A 226 23.16 -11.11 -31.39
C VAL A 226 24.46 -10.32 -31.54
N LEU A 227 24.49 -9.07 -31.06
CA LEU A 227 25.65 -8.19 -31.19
C LEU A 227 26.64 -8.43 -30.05
N ALA A 228 27.94 -8.34 -30.36
CA ALA A 228 29.00 -8.47 -29.36
C ALA A 228 28.92 -7.39 -28.26
N ASP A 229 28.42 -6.20 -28.60
CA ASP A 229 28.14 -5.08 -27.69
C ASP A 229 26.66 -4.95 -27.31
N GLY A 230 25.86 -5.98 -27.60
CA GLY A 230 24.41 -6.02 -27.42
C GLY A 230 23.90 -5.50 -26.07
N PRO A 231 24.45 -5.96 -24.92
CA PRO A 231 24.02 -5.48 -23.61
C PRO A 231 24.17 -3.97 -23.40
N LYS A 232 25.24 -3.35 -23.94
CA LYS A 232 25.45 -1.90 -23.83
C LYS A 232 24.44 -1.14 -24.69
N LYS A 233 24.23 -1.60 -25.92
CA LYS A 233 23.23 -1.02 -26.83
C LYS A 233 21.81 -1.15 -26.28
N ALA A 234 21.50 -2.26 -25.62
CA ALA A 234 20.21 -2.44 -24.97
C ALA A 234 20.01 -1.43 -23.83
N GLN A 235 21.04 -1.18 -23.02
CA GLN A 235 21.00 -0.15 -21.98
C GLN A 235 20.76 1.25 -22.56
N GLU A 236 21.44 1.60 -23.65
CA GLU A 236 21.28 2.88 -24.34
C GLU A 236 19.86 3.03 -24.90
N LEU A 237 19.36 2.03 -25.62
CA LEU A 237 18.01 2.04 -26.19
C LEU A 237 16.93 2.14 -25.10
N LEU A 238 17.07 1.41 -23.99
CA LEU A 238 16.17 1.51 -22.85
C LEU A 238 16.20 2.91 -22.23
N ARG A 239 17.40 3.47 -22.02
CA ARG A 239 17.59 4.82 -21.45
C ARG A 239 16.95 5.89 -22.33
N GLU A 240 17.13 5.83 -23.65
CA GLU A 240 16.52 6.75 -24.60
C GLU A 240 14.98 6.73 -24.56
N ASN A 241 14.42 5.58 -24.17
CA ASN A 241 12.99 5.39 -24.00
C ASN A 241 12.51 5.61 -22.56
N GLY A 242 13.36 6.15 -21.68
CA GLY A 242 13.01 6.49 -20.30
C GLY A 242 13.01 5.30 -19.34
N VAL A 243 13.50 4.14 -19.76
CA VAL A 243 13.63 2.96 -18.91
C VAL A 243 15.04 2.93 -18.30
N ALA A 244 15.12 3.09 -16.99
CA ALA A 244 16.38 2.95 -16.25
C ALA A 244 16.67 1.48 -15.97
N LEU A 245 17.70 0.91 -16.62
CA LEU A 245 18.23 -0.40 -16.23
C LEU A 245 19.26 -0.21 -15.11
N VAL A 246 18.94 -0.74 -13.93
CA VAL A 246 19.78 -0.68 -12.74
C VAL A 246 20.17 -2.10 -12.34
N ILE A 247 21.47 -2.34 -12.16
CA ILE A 247 22.01 -3.64 -11.74
C ILE A 247 22.56 -3.49 -10.32
N LEU A 248 21.93 -4.17 -9.36
CA LEU A 248 22.32 -4.11 -7.96
C LEU A 248 22.51 -5.49 -7.33
N PRO A 249 23.57 -5.70 -6.53
CA PRO A 249 23.77 -6.94 -5.82
C PRO A 249 22.62 -7.18 -4.82
N HIS A 250 22.18 -8.43 -4.69
CA HIS A 250 21.09 -8.79 -3.79
C HIS A 250 21.46 -8.55 -2.33
N LEU A 251 20.52 -8.08 -1.51
CA LEU A 251 20.65 -8.13 -0.06
C LEU A 251 20.41 -9.59 0.43
N PRO A 252 20.98 -9.99 1.58
CA PRO A 252 20.70 -11.30 2.16
C PRO A 252 19.20 -11.55 2.29
N GLN A 253 18.77 -12.79 2.07
CA GLN A 253 17.37 -13.22 2.22
C GLN A 253 16.35 -12.46 1.35
N THR A 254 16.77 -11.84 0.25
CA THR A 254 15.82 -11.23 -0.72
C THR A 254 15.16 -12.27 -1.63
N HIS A 255 15.93 -13.28 -2.09
CA HIS A 255 15.47 -14.35 -2.98
C HIS A 255 14.71 -13.86 -4.23
N LEU A 256 15.25 -12.84 -4.90
CA LEU A 256 14.69 -12.26 -6.15
C LEU A 256 15.61 -12.53 -7.34
N ASP A 257 15.03 -12.56 -8.55
CA ASP A 257 15.76 -12.61 -9.84
C ASP A 257 15.72 -11.27 -10.59
N GLY A 258 14.99 -10.28 -10.04
CA GLY A 258 14.77 -8.97 -10.63
C GLY A 258 13.34 -8.46 -10.38
N ALA A 259 13.12 -7.17 -10.67
CA ALA A 259 11.81 -6.53 -10.56
C ALA A 259 11.67 -5.42 -11.59
N ALA A 260 10.45 -5.19 -12.06
CA ALA A 260 10.07 -3.94 -12.72
C ALA A 260 9.48 -2.99 -11.68
N LEU A 261 9.95 -1.75 -11.65
CA LEU A 261 9.56 -0.74 -10.68
C LEU A 261 9.11 0.53 -11.43
N ARG A 262 8.03 1.15 -10.95
CA ARG A 262 7.58 2.45 -11.46
C ARG A 262 8.10 3.56 -10.55
N ARG A 263 8.74 4.57 -11.13
CA ARG A 263 9.11 5.80 -10.41
C ARG A 263 7.89 6.69 -10.19
N SER A 264 8.03 7.66 -9.30
CA SER A 264 6.95 8.59 -8.95
C SER A 264 6.85 9.82 -9.86
N ASP A 265 7.85 10.07 -10.73
CA ASP A 265 7.93 11.22 -11.63
C ASP A 265 7.36 10.99 -13.04
#